data_AF-A0A3B9YAD4-F1
#
_entry.id   AF-A0A3B9YAD4-F1
#
_cell.length_a   1.000
_cell.length_b   1.000
_cell.length_c   1.000
_cell.angle_alpha   90.00
_cell.angle_beta   90.00
_cell.angle_gamma   90.00
#
_symmetry.space_group_name_H-M   'P 1'
#
loop_
_entity.id
_entity.type
_entity.pdbx_description
1 polymer ?
#
loop_
_entity_poly.entity_id
_entity_poly.type
_entity_poly.pdbx_seq_one_letter_code
_entity_poly.pdbx_strand_id
1 'polypeptide(L)'
;MGRTADQPQKRNTGPRKTGPNAVTFSGPLERDSQVTEDDMLLDDGIASDPPRSNTTAIRRTNLPIPRPPTAGLPGSPVPVRRTGGQSKQLIAPQAPPIHIQHPARNITKPQAAAAKKKVHWLLPVGIGMIAMLVLWEVGSLVLAWGLARYDDLRYGNPRTYQVDAVVGHGGDSPLHPSHFIAVNLNRQAIVVEFPAGAQSGASSYVVPYYILGPGGDLTPITLEFRDVTADGKVDMIIHIHLQSQDQTFVFVNAGTKFRAPNAKDIIHL
;
A
#
# COMPACT_ATOMS: atom_id res chain seq x y z
N MET A 1 -36.69 58.10 65.36
CA MET A 1 -35.99 58.43 66.62
C MET A 1 -35.26 57.17 67.03
N GLY A 2 -33.98 57.00 66.77
CA GLY A 2 -32.85 57.55 67.54
C GLY A 2 -32.09 56.34 68.09
N ARG A 3 -31.00 55.90 67.44
CA ARG A 3 -29.58 56.23 67.75
C ARG A 3 -29.01 55.37 68.88
N THR A 4 -28.10 54.43 68.53
CA THR A 4 -26.66 54.37 68.92
C THR A 4 -26.41 53.87 70.36
N ALA A 5 -25.38 53.13 70.72
CA ALA A 5 -24.25 52.46 70.06
C ALA A 5 -23.63 51.56 71.15
N ASP A 6 -22.95 50.48 70.78
CA ASP A 6 -21.73 50.07 71.47
C ASP A 6 -20.89 49.13 70.58
N GLN A 7 -19.61 49.49 70.47
CA GLN A 7 -18.45 48.80 69.89
C GLN A 7 -17.32 48.99 70.93
N PRO A 8 -16.10 48.40 70.84
CA PRO A 8 -15.60 47.23 70.12
C PRO A 8 -14.77 46.26 71.02
N GLN A 9 -14.34 45.08 70.52
CA GLN A 9 -12.92 44.65 70.57
C GLN A 9 -12.62 43.29 69.89
N LYS A 10 -11.70 43.38 68.90
CA LYS A 10 -10.61 42.48 68.46
C LYS A 10 -10.85 40.97 68.26
N ARG A 11 -10.52 40.46 67.05
CA ARG A 11 -9.15 39.95 66.72
C ARG A 11 -9.00 39.51 65.24
N ASN A 12 -8.04 40.17 64.60
CA ASN A 12 -7.11 39.80 63.50
C ASN A 12 -7.59 39.30 62.11
N THR A 13 -7.08 40.09 61.16
CA THR A 13 -6.91 40.02 59.70
C THR A 13 -5.92 38.93 59.22
N GLY A 14 -6.15 38.38 58.01
CA GLY A 14 -5.13 37.71 57.19
C GLY A 14 -5.67 36.69 56.17
N PRO A 15 -5.40 36.80 54.84
CA PRO A 15 -6.19 36.12 53.80
C PRO A 15 -5.50 34.93 53.06
N ARG A 16 -6.36 34.01 52.59
CA ARG A 16 -6.50 33.46 51.21
C ARG A 16 -5.30 32.80 50.44
N LYS A 17 -5.60 31.57 49.96
CA LYS A 17 -5.32 30.92 48.64
C LYS A 17 -4.09 30.00 48.41
N THR A 18 -4.43 28.72 48.14
CA THR A 18 -4.05 27.83 47.00
C THR A 18 -2.59 27.51 46.66
N GLY A 19 -2.33 26.20 46.52
CA GLY A 19 -1.55 25.65 45.39
C GLY A 19 -0.32 24.80 45.78
N PRO A 20 -0.02 23.69 45.07
CA PRO A 20 0.84 22.62 45.56
C PRO A 20 2.32 22.74 45.16
N ASN A 21 3.18 22.24 46.05
CA ASN A 21 4.52 21.67 45.87
C ASN A 21 5.37 22.11 44.66
N ALA A 22 6.22 23.11 44.89
CA ALA A 22 7.50 23.24 44.20
C ALA A 22 8.61 22.88 45.20
N VAL A 23 9.42 21.85 44.90
CA VAL A 23 10.65 21.57 45.65
C VAL A 23 11.80 22.23 44.91
N THR A 24 12.19 23.39 45.42
CA THR A 24 13.42 24.10 45.11
C THR A 24 14.58 23.42 45.84
N PHE A 25 15.67 23.11 45.13
CA PHE A 25 16.98 22.87 45.74
C PHE A 25 17.89 24.08 45.45
N SER A 26 18.48 24.63 46.50
CA SER A 26 19.34 25.82 46.47
C SER A 26 20.79 25.47 46.85
N GLY A 27 21.71 25.67 45.89
CA GLY A 27 23.10 26.19 46.00
C GLY A 27 24.20 25.42 46.78
N PRO A 28 25.48 25.91 46.80
CA PRO A 28 26.05 27.06 46.05
C PRO A 28 27.50 26.88 45.50
N LEU A 29 27.97 27.91 44.78
CA LEU A 29 29.35 28.45 44.58
C LEU A 29 29.83 28.60 43.12
N GLU A 30 29.60 29.82 42.61
CA GLU A 30 30.58 30.72 41.99
C GLU A 30 31.93 30.15 41.53
N ARG A 31 32.17 30.24 40.22
CA ARG A 31 33.28 31.07 39.75
C ARG A 31 33.03 31.59 38.34
N ASP A 32 33.20 32.90 38.23
CA ASP A 32 33.02 33.73 37.06
C ASP A 32 34.17 33.56 36.06
N SER A 33 33.92 33.98 34.82
CA SER A 33 34.85 34.27 33.72
C SER A 33 35.67 33.11 33.11
N GLN A 34 35.43 32.81 31.82
CA GLN A 34 36.19 33.42 30.71
C GLN A 34 35.87 32.68 29.40
N VAL A 35 35.39 33.45 28.41
CA VAL A 35 35.24 33.01 27.02
C VAL A 35 36.64 32.75 26.47
N THR A 36 36.87 31.55 25.92
CA THR A 36 37.95 31.30 24.96
C THR A 36 37.37 30.43 23.88
N GLU A 37 37.12 31.06 22.73
CA GLU A 37 36.99 30.42 21.44
C GLU A 37 38.35 29.78 21.14
N ASP A 38 38.47 28.46 21.27
CA ASP A 38 39.48 27.62 20.64
C ASP A 38 39.36 26.20 21.23
N ASP A 39 38.54 25.36 20.59
CA ASP A 39 38.79 23.93 20.36
C ASP A 39 37.57 23.30 19.67
N MET A 40 37.39 23.69 18.40
CA MET A 40 36.68 22.87 17.42
C MET A 40 37.55 21.65 17.11
N LEU A 41 37.29 20.52 17.75
CA LEU A 41 37.82 19.22 17.31
C LEU A 41 36.67 18.36 16.79
N LEU A 42 36.66 18.25 15.46
CA LEU A 42 35.86 17.34 14.65
C LEU A 42 36.18 15.90 15.04
N ASP A 43 35.19 15.16 15.52
CA ASP A 43 35.29 13.69 15.66
C ASP A 43 34.90 13.04 14.34
N ASP A 44 35.90 12.85 13.49
CA ASP A 44 35.84 12.08 12.25
C ASP A 44 35.83 10.57 12.55
N GLY A 45 34.68 10.04 12.96
CA GLY A 45 34.44 8.62 13.17
C GLY A 45 34.00 7.87 11.89
N ILE A 46 34.90 7.67 10.93
CA ILE A 46 34.69 6.74 9.81
C ILE A 46 34.76 5.29 10.34
N ALA A 47 33.63 4.60 10.38
CA ALA A 47 33.57 3.14 10.50
C ALA A 47 32.59 2.57 9.48
N SER A 48 33.13 1.73 8.61
CA SER A 48 32.51 1.13 7.44
C SER A 48 31.72 -0.16 7.77
N ASP A 49 30.70 -0.41 6.94
CA ASP A 49 29.98 -1.66 6.62
C ASP A 49 28.83 -2.20 7.49
N PRO A 50 27.83 -2.93 6.91
CA PRO A 50 27.35 -2.99 5.51
C PRO A 50 25.80 -2.84 5.37
N PRO A 51 25.25 -2.72 4.13
CA PRO A 51 23.81 -2.57 3.90
C PRO A 51 23.02 -3.84 4.27
N ARG A 52 22.03 -3.70 5.15
CA ARG A 52 21.07 -4.78 5.43
C ARG A 52 20.15 -4.97 4.23
N SER A 53 20.39 -6.06 3.51
CA SER A 53 19.56 -6.57 2.42
C SER A 53 18.10 -6.80 2.85
N ASN A 54 17.18 -6.23 2.07
CA ASN A 54 15.77 -6.57 2.04
C ASN A 54 15.58 -7.81 1.17
N THR A 55 15.48 -8.98 1.79
CA THR A 55 15.09 -10.23 1.11
C THR A 55 14.08 -10.97 1.96
N THR A 56 12.80 -10.89 1.57
CA THR A 56 11.73 -11.76 2.04
C THR A 56 11.55 -12.92 1.06
N ALA A 57 12.49 -13.87 1.08
CA ALA A 57 12.31 -15.15 0.42
C ALA A 57 11.61 -16.12 1.39
N ILE A 58 10.28 -16.27 1.25
CA ILE A 58 9.54 -17.31 1.94
C ILE A 58 9.89 -18.65 1.28
N ARG A 59 10.80 -19.40 1.92
CA ARG A 59 11.13 -20.78 1.57
C ARG A 59 9.94 -21.67 1.95
N ARG A 60 9.12 -22.07 0.96
CA ARG A 60 8.12 -23.12 1.15
C ARG A 60 8.83 -24.43 1.48
N THR A 61 8.75 -24.83 2.73
CA THR A 61 9.18 -26.13 3.23
C THR A 61 8.25 -27.23 2.72
N ASN A 62 8.88 -28.26 2.15
CA ASN A 62 8.40 -29.61 1.84
C ASN A 62 6.92 -29.94 2.14
N LEU A 63 6.12 -30.05 1.08
CA LEU A 63 4.86 -30.79 1.12
C LEU A 63 5.15 -32.31 0.97
N PRO A 64 4.60 -33.18 1.84
CA PRO A 64 4.74 -34.63 1.70
C PRO A 64 4.01 -35.13 0.45
N ILE A 65 4.71 -35.92 -0.36
CA ILE A 65 4.15 -36.67 -1.50
C ILE A 65 3.14 -37.69 -0.95
N PRO A 66 1.88 -37.72 -1.39
CA PRO A 66 0.97 -38.81 -1.06
C PRO A 66 1.43 -40.09 -1.77
N ARG A 67 1.82 -41.10 -0.98
CA ARG A 67 1.99 -42.48 -1.45
C ARG A 67 0.60 -43.05 -1.81
N PRO A 68 0.45 -43.74 -2.95
CA PRO A 68 -0.79 -44.46 -3.23
C PRO A 68 -0.95 -45.65 -2.27
N PRO A 69 -2.16 -45.93 -1.76
CA PRO A 69 -2.38 -47.06 -0.87
C PRO A 69 -2.27 -48.40 -1.62
N THR A 70 -1.49 -49.31 -1.06
CA THR A 70 -1.48 -50.74 -1.41
C THR A 70 -2.33 -51.50 -0.40
N ALA A 71 -3.48 -51.99 -0.84
CA ALA A 71 -4.30 -53.08 -0.30
C ALA A 71 -5.41 -53.32 -1.35
N GLY A 72 -5.77 -54.48 -1.87
CA GLY A 72 -5.52 -55.87 -1.54
C GLY A 72 -6.80 -56.66 -1.89
N LEU A 73 -6.83 -57.28 -3.10
CA LEU A 73 -7.69 -58.41 -3.56
C LEU A 73 -9.21 -58.19 -3.83
N PRO A 74 -9.92 -59.06 -4.61
CA PRO A 74 -9.50 -60.01 -5.66
C PRO A 74 -10.37 -59.91 -6.96
N GLY A 75 -9.78 -60.11 -8.14
CA GLY A 75 -10.55 -60.21 -9.38
C GLY A 75 -9.68 -60.36 -10.62
N SER A 76 -9.40 -61.61 -11.01
CA SER A 76 -8.70 -62.00 -12.24
C SER A 76 -9.44 -61.52 -13.50
N PRO A 77 -8.81 -61.37 -14.70
CA PRO A 77 -7.94 -62.39 -15.29
C PRO A 77 -6.55 -61.89 -15.71
N VAL A 78 -5.55 -62.63 -15.25
CA VAL A 78 -4.17 -62.62 -15.73
C VAL A 78 -4.13 -62.97 -17.23
N PRO A 79 -3.46 -62.21 -18.11
CA PRO A 79 -3.20 -62.68 -19.47
C PRO A 79 -2.17 -63.82 -19.44
N VAL A 80 -2.54 -64.93 -20.07
CA VAL A 80 -1.78 -66.17 -20.17
C VAL A 80 -0.39 -65.91 -20.77
N ARG A 81 0.64 -66.26 -20.00
CA ARG A 81 2.02 -66.39 -20.47
C ARG A 81 2.07 -67.54 -21.48
N ARG A 82 2.18 -67.23 -22.77
CA ARG A 82 2.53 -68.20 -23.82
C ARG A 82 3.91 -68.78 -23.53
N THR A 83 3.95 -69.94 -22.88
CA THR A 83 5.08 -70.87 -22.97
C THR A 83 5.15 -71.35 -24.42
N GLY A 84 6.24 -71.00 -25.11
CA GLY A 84 6.56 -71.53 -26.42
C GLY A 84 6.63 -73.05 -26.34
N GLY A 85 5.72 -73.72 -27.06
CA GLY A 85 5.78 -75.15 -27.28
C GLY A 85 7.05 -75.46 -28.06
N GLN A 86 7.93 -76.25 -27.45
CA GLN A 86 8.95 -76.98 -28.19
C GLN A 86 8.23 -77.93 -29.16
N SER A 87 8.38 -77.69 -30.45
CA SER A 87 8.03 -78.65 -31.48
C SER A 87 8.95 -79.86 -31.36
N LYS A 88 8.36 -81.04 -31.13
CA LYS A 88 9.01 -82.33 -31.41
C LYS A 88 9.40 -82.33 -32.88
N GLN A 89 10.68 -82.20 -33.16
CA GLN A 89 11.25 -82.31 -34.48
C GLN A 89 11.24 -83.80 -34.86
N LEU A 90 10.27 -84.18 -35.70
CA LEU A 90 10.28 -85.49 -36.35
C LEU A 90 11.42 -85.48 -37.37
N ILE A 91 12.36 -86.41 -37.21
CA ILE A 91 13.48 -86.62 -38.13
C ILE A 91 12.90 -87.19 -39.43
N ALA A 92 12.90 -86.37 -40.49
CA ALA A 92 12.64 -86.82 -41.85
C ALA A 92 13.99 -87.01 -42.58
N PRO A 93 14.20 -88.11 -43.32
CA PRO A 93 15.43 -88.36 -44.07
C PRO A 93 15.71 -87.29 -45.13
N GLN A 94 16.98 -86.88 -45.19
CA GLN A 94 17.52 -85.86 -46.09
C GLN A 94 17.43 -86.30 -47.56
N ALA A 95 16.91 -85.41 -48.42
CA ALA A 95 17.11 -85.43 -49.86
C ALA A 95 18.12 -84.32 -50.25
N PRO A 96 18.98 -84.53 -51.28
CA PRO A 96 20.15 -83.71 -51.55
C PRO A 96 19.82 -82.25 -51.93
N PRO A 97 20.71 -81.28 -51.64
CA PRO A 97 20.42 -79.86 -51.84
C PRO A 97 20.43 -79.50 -53.33
N ILE A 98 19.27 -79.11 -53.86
CA ILE A 98 19.20 -78.39 -55.13
C ILE A 98 19.54 -76.93 -54.84
N HIS A 99 20.73 -76.50 -55.28
CA HIS A 99 21.19 -75.12 -55.19
C HIS A 99 20.41 -74.25 -56.20
N ILE A 100 19.27 -73.71 -55.77
CA ILE A 100 18.53 -72.72 -56.56
C ILE A 100 19.13 -71.35 -56.22
N GLN A 101 19.91 -70.79 -57.14
CA GLN A 101 20.36 -69.40 -57.06
C GLN A 101 19.13 -68.48 -57.17
N HIS A 102 18.75 -67.84 -56.07
CA HIS A 102 17.75 -66.79 -56.11
C HIS A 102 18.40 -65.54 -56.72
N PRO A 103 17.86 -64.93 -57.79
CA PRO A 103 18.39 -63.68 -58.31
C PRO A 103 18.29 -62.61 -57.22
N ALA A 104 19.39 -61.91 -56.97
CA ALA A 104 19.46 -60.81 -56.02
C ALA A 104 18.39 -59.76 -56.38
N ARG A 105 17.33 -59.71 -55.55
CA ARG A 105 16.32 -58.68 -55.67
C ARG A 105 16.97 -57.37 -55.25
N ASN A 106 17.28 -56.50 -56.21
CA ASN A 106 17.69 -55.12 -55.94
C ASN A 106 16.55 -54.42 -55.19
N ILE A 107 16.66 -54.37 -53.87
CA ILE A 107 15.78 -53.56 -53.03
C ILE A 107 16.26 -52.12 -53.21
N THR A 108 15.71 -51.41 -54.17
CA THR A 108 15.82 -49.95 -54.21
C THR A 108 15.23 -49.43 -52.91
N LYS A 109 16.11 -49.03 -51.97
CA LYS A 109 15.71 -48.41 -50.71
C LYS A 109 14.87 -47.18 -51.10
N PRO A 110 13.56 -47.13 -50.82
CA PRO A 110 12.79 -45.94 -51.13
C PRO A 110 13.41 -44.83 -50.30
N GLN A 111 14.03 -43.86 -50.98
CA GLN A 111 14.48 -42.63 -50.36
C GLN A 111 13.24 -42.04 -49.70
N ALA A 112 13.22 -42.04 -48.36
CA ALA A 112 12.14 -41.47 -47.59
C ALA A 112 12.07 -39.99 -47.97
N ALA A 113 11.19 -39.68 -48.94
CA ALA A 113 10.86 -38.31 -49.28
C ALA A 113 10.36 -37.69 -47.97
N ALA A 114 11.14 -36.76 -47.42
CA ALA A 114 10.77 -36.07 -46.21
C ALA A 114 9.38 -35.47 -46.43
N ALA A 115 8.37 -36.05 -45.78
CA ALA A 115 7.00 -35.57 -45.88
C ALA A 115 6.98 -34.14 -45.35
N LYS A 116 6.92 -33.16 -46.27
CA LYS A 116 6.79 -31.76 -45.91
C LYS A 116 5.46 -31.61 -45.18
N LYS A 117 5.50 -31.50 -43.85
CA LYS A 117 4.32 -31.29 -43.02
C LYS A 117 3.68 -29.97 -43.47
N LYS A 118 2.51 -30.07 -44.08
CA LYS A 118 1.72 -28.90 -44.46
C LYS A 118 1.19 -28.28 -43.17
N VAL A 119 1.78 -27.17 -42.76
CA VAL A 119 1.26 -26.39 -41.63
C VAL A 119 -0.08 -25.81 -42.07
N HIS A 120 -1.14 -26.09 -41.31
CA HIS A 120 -2.45 -25.50 -41.57
C HIS A 120 -2.37 -23.99 -41.36
N TRP A 121 -2.87 -23.21 -42.33
CA TRP A 121 -2.90 -21.73 -42.30
C TRP A 121 -3.58 -21.13 -41.06
N LEU A 122 -4.46 -21.89 -40.41
CA LEU A 122 -5.10 -21.49 -39.15
C LEU A 122 -4.11 -21.40 -37.96
N LEU A 123 -2.98 -22.11 -38.01
CA LEU A 123 -1.98 -22.10 -36.95
C LEU A 123 -1.29 -20.72 -36.80
N PRO A 124 -0.72 -20.10 -37.86
CA PRO A 124 -0.15 -18.75 -37.72
C PRO A 124 -1.22 -17.70 -37.38
N VAL A 125 -2.45 -17.86 -37.87
CA VAL A 125 -3.57 -16.97 -37.50
C VAL A 125 -3.88 -17.07 -36.00
N GLY A 126 -3.99 -18.29 -35.45
CA GLY A 126 -4.20 -18.50 -34.02
C GLY A 126 -3.06 -17.96 -33.16
N ILE A 127 -1.81 -18.15 -33.59
CA ILE A 127 -0.63 -17.59 -32.90
C ILE A 127 -0.69 -16.05 -32.93
N GLY A 128 -1.07 -15.45 -34.06
CA GLY A 128 -1.23 -14.00 -34.17
C GLY A 128 -2.31 -13.45 -33.24
N MET A 129 -3.45 -14.12 -33.13
CA MET A 129 -4.53 -13.74 -32.22
C MET A 129 -4.09 -13.82 -30.75
N ILE A 130 -3.40 -14.89 -30.36
CA ILE A 130 -2.86 -15.02 -29.00
C ILE A 130 -1.79 -13.95 -28.73
N ALA A 131 -0.90 -13.70 -29.69
CA ALA A 131 0.11 -12.66 -29.55
C ALA A 131 -0.52 -11.27 -29.39
N MET A 132 -1.60 -10.98 -30.12
CA MET A 132 -2.34 -9.72 -29.95
C MET A 132 -3.02 -9.63 -28.59
N LEU A 133 -3.64 -10.71 -28.09
CA LEU A 133 -4.22 -10.73 -26.75
C LEU A 133 -3.16 -10.51 -25.67
N VAL A 134 -2.02 -11.19 -25.77
CA VAL A 134 -0.90 -10.98 -24.83
C VAL A 134 -0.39 -9.54 -24.90
N LEU A 135 -0.25 -8.99 -26.10
CA LEU A 135 0.17 -7.59 -26.27
C LEU A 135 -0.85 -6.63 -25.65
N TRP A 136 -2.15 -6.90 -25.80
CA TRP A 136 -3.22 -6.10 -25.20
C TRP A 136 -3.20 -6.14 -23.67
N GLU A 137 -3.05 -7.33 -23.08
CA GLU A 137 -2.99 -7.51 -21.63
C GLU A 137 -1.74 -6.83 -21.03
N VAL A 138 -0.57 -7.08 -21.62
CA VAL A 138 0.68 -6.45 -21.18
C VAL A 138 0.63 -4.94 -21.38
N GLY A 139 0.10 -4.47 -22.51
CA GLY A 139 -0.08 -3.05 -22.80
C GLY A 139 -0.98 -2.36 -21.77
N SER A 140 -2.09 -3.01 -21.41
CA SER A 140 -3.03 -2.52 -20.40
C SER A 140 -2.39 -2.45 -19.01
N LEU A 141 -1.61 -3.47 -18.63
CA LEU A 141 -0.88 -3.50 -17.35
C LEU A 141 0.19 -2.39 -17.28
N VAL A 142 0.98 -2.21 -18.35
CA VAL A 142 2.03 -1.17 -18.42
C VAL A 142 1.40 0.21 -18.38
N LEU A 143 0.27 0.42 -19.05
CA LEU A 143 -0.44 1.69 -19.03
C LEU A 143 -0.98 2.02 -17.63
N ALA A 144 -1.60 1.06 -16.96
CA ALA A 144 -2.09 1.22 -15.59
C ALA A 144 -0.95 1.54 -14.61
N TRP A 145 0.17 0.81 -14.71
CA TRP A 145 1.38 1.09 -13.93
C TRP A 145 1.95 2.49 -14.22
N GLY A 146 1.99 2.89 -15.49
CA GLY A 146 2.48 4.21 -15.91
C GLY A 146 1.65 5.35 -15.35
N LEU A 147 0.32 5.24 -15.39
CA LEU A 147 -0.60 6.22 -14.78
C LEU A 147 -0.41 6.32 -13.27
N ALA A 148 -0.33 5.18 -12.57
CA ALA A 148 -0.07 5.17 -11.14
C ALA A 148 1.27 5.85 -10.79
N ARG A 149 2.33 5.57 -11.57
CA ARG A 149 3.64 6.18 -11.37
C ARG A 149 3.64 7.68 -11.67
N TYR A 150 2.89 8.12 -12.68
CA TYR A 150 2.69 9.53 -12.99
C TYR A 150 1.99 10.26 -11.84
N ASP A 151 0.94 9.67 -11.28
CA ASP A 151 0.26 10.22 -10.11
C ASP A 151 1.18 10.29 -8.89
N ASP A 152 1.99 9.25 -8.64
CA ASP A 152 2.98 9.26 -7.56
C ASP A 152 4.00 10.39 -7.72
N LEU A 153 4.37 10.75 -8.96
CA LEU A 153 5.25 11.88 -9.23
C LEU A 153 4.54 13.23 -9.02
N ARG A 154 3.27 13.33 -9.45
CA ARG A 154 2.50 14.57 -9.39
C ARG A 154 2.04 14.91 -7.97
N TYR A 155 1.71 13.89 -7.17
CA TYR A 155 1.05 14.04 -5.87
C TYR A 155 1.87 13.48 -4.69
N GLY A 156 2.97 12.76 -4.96
CA GLY A 156 3.70 12.02 -3.93
C GLY A 156 2.96 10.78 -3.46
N ASN A 157 3.68 9.87 -2.81
CA ASN A 157 3.10 8.71 -2.13
C ASN A 157 3.68 8.64 -0.70
N PRO A 158 2.86 8.83 0.36
CA PRO A 158 1.40 9.00 0.35
C PRO A 158 0.94 10.29 -0.34
N ARG A 159 -0.22 10.27 -1.00
CA ARG A 159 -0.79 11.47 -1.65
C ARG A 159 -1.16 12.48 -0.58
N THR A 160 -0.43 13.59 -0.54
CA THR A 160 -0.70 14.72 0.35
C THR A 160 -1.02 15.97 -0.47
N TYR A 161 -2.03 16.72 -0.06
CA TYR A 161 -2.33 18.04 -0.60
C TYR A 161 -2.07 19.08 0.49
N GLN A 162 -1.39 20.16 0.14
CA GLN A 162 -1.06 21.23 1.06
C GLN A 162 -1.53 22.55 0.50
N VAL A 163 -2.09 23.39 1.36
CA VAL A 163 -2.63 24.69 0.98
C VAL A 163 -2.65 25.64 2.17
N ASP A 164 -2.46 26.93 1.90
CA ASP A 164 -2.56 27.98 2.89
C ASP A 164 -3.90 28.72 2.74
N ALA A 165 -4.61 28.92 3.83
CA ALA A 165 -5.88 29.66 3.84
C ALA A 165 -6.03 30.51 5.11
N VAL A 166 -6.74 31.63 4.97
CA VAL A 166 -7.10 32.50 6.10
C VAL A 166 -8.54 32.18 6.49
N VAL A 167 -8.70 31.49 7.62
CA VAL A 167 -9.98 30.97 8.10
C VAL A 167 -10.42 31.60 9.42
N GLY A 168 -9.61 32.49 9.99
CA GLY A 168 -9.87 33.18 11.26
C GLY A 168 -9.41 32.40 12.49
N HIS A 169 -8.59 31.35 12.33
CA HIS A 169 -8.13 30.52 13.43
C HIS A 169 -6.76 30.97 13.95
N GLY A 170 -6.61 31.02 15.28
CA GLY A 170 -5.34 31.36 15.93
C GLY A 170 -4.77 32.75 15.63
N GLY A 171 -5.57 33.66 15.05
CA GLY A 171 -5.12 34.98 14.61
C GLY A 171 -4.43 34.98 13.25
N ASP A 172 -4.77 34.02 12.39
CA ASP A 172 -4.28 34.00 11.01
C ASP A 172 -4.63 35.27 10.23
N SER A 173 -3.77 35.59 9.27
CA SER A 173 -3.87 36.79 8.44
C SER A 173 -3.27 36.52 7.06
N PRO A 174 -3.48 37.37 6.06
CA PRO A 174 -2.83 37.20 4.76
C PRO A 174 -1.29 37.16 4.82
N LEU A 175 -0.69 37.69 5.89
CA LEU A 175 0.76 37.63 6.13
C LEU A 175 1.20 36.33 6.83
N HIS A 176 0.30 35.71 7.59
CA HIS A 176 0.54 34.47 8.33
C HIS A 176 -0.71 33.59 8.20
N PRO A 177 -0.93 32.97 7.02
CA PRO A 177 -2.10 32.14 6.80
C PRO A 177 -2.00 30.85 7.61
N SER A 178 -3.14 30.20 7.85
CA SER A 178 -3.16 28.85 8.41
C SER A 178 -2.75 27.85 7.34
N HIS A 179 -1.86 26.92 7.68
CA HIS A 179 -1.35 25.90 6.77
C HIS A 179 -2.13 24.60 6.95
N PHE A 180 -2.60 24.01 5.85
CA PHE A 180 -3.39 22.79 5.86
C PHE A 180 -2.68 21.69 5.09
N ILE A 181 -2.70 20.48 5.66
CA ILE A 181 -2.19 19.27 5.05
C ILE A 181 -3.32 18.24 5.03
N ALA A 182 -3.84 17.93 3.86
CA ALA A 182 -4.74 16.81 3.64
C ALA A 182 -3.95 15.57 3.22
N VAL A 183 -4.25 14.44 3.84
CA VAL A 183 -3.63 13.14 3.53
C VAL A 183 -4.68 12.06 3.52
N ASN A 184 -4.54 11.14 2.57
CA ASN A 184 -5.27 9.89 2.59
C ASN A 184 -4.42 8.86 3.34
N LEU A 185 -4.77 8.58 4.58
CA LEU A 185 -4.08 7.59 5.40
C LEU A 185 -4.96 6.35 5.55
N ASN A 186 -4.52 5.22 4.98
CA ASN A 186 -5.23 3.94 5.08
C ASN A 186 -6.72 4.02 4.66
N ARG A 187 -7.03 4.73 3.57
CA ARG A 187 -8.40 4.96 3.06
C ARG A 187 -9.25 5.85 3.95
N GLN A 188 -8.62 6.66 4.79
CA GLN A 188 -9.28 7.65 5.62
C GLN A 188 -8.71 9.03 5.30
N ALA A 189 -9.59 9.96 4.97
CA ALA A 189 -9.22 11.35 4.75
C ALA A 189 -8.97 12.05 6.08
N ILE A 190 -7.75 12.55 6.25
CA ILE A 190 -7.31 13.29 7.44
C ILE A 190 -6.77 14.63 6.97
N VAL A 191 -7.20 15.70 7.64
CA VAL A 191 -6.68 17.05 7.42
C VAL A 191 -6.03 17.52 8.71
N VAL A 192 -4.82 18.01 8.61
CA VAL A 192 -4.10 18.64 9.72
C VAL A 192 -3.99 20.13 9.44
N GLU A 193 -4.40 20.93 10.39
CA GLU A 193 -4.33 22.39 10.38
C GLU A 193 -3.22 22.87 11.30
N PHE A 194 -2.44 23.84 10.82
CA PHE A 194 -1.44 24.59 11.58
C PHE A 194 -1.87 26.06 11.61
N PRO A 195 -2.49 26.53 12.70
CA PRO A 195 -3.06 27.87 12.77
C PRO A 195 -1.96 28.94 12.68
N ALA A 196 -2.18 29.95 11.83
CA ALA A 196 -1.23 31.04 11.56
C ALA A 196 0.21 30.58 11.21
N GLY A 197 0.36 29.39 10.64
CA GLY A 197 1.66 28.78 10.30
C GLY A 197 2.47 28.28 11.50
N ALA A 198 1.90 28.32 12.71
CA ALA A 198 2.58 27.85 13.93
C ALA A 198 2.38 26.34 14.13
N GLN A 199 3.44 25.66 14.55
CA GLN A 199 3.40 24.23 14.90
C GLN A 199 2.62 24.00 16.21
N SER A 200 2.64 24.97 17.11
CA SER A 200 1.89 24.94 18.36
C SER A 200 0.40 25.16 18.09
N GLY A 201 -0.45 24.18 18.45
CA GLY A 201 -1.89 24.28 18.24
C GLY A 201 -2.42 23.53 17.03
N ALA A 202 -1.61 22.64 16.44
CA ALA A 202 -2.04 21.83 15.31
C ALA A 202 -3.30 21.01 15.64
N SER A 203 -4.29 21.04 14.75
CA SER A 203 -5.57 20.35 14.92
C SER A 203 -5.80 19.36 13.78
N SER A 204 -6.25 18.15 14.12
CA SER A 204 -6.53 17.10 13.12
C SER A 204 -8.03 16.87 12.96
N TYR A 205 -8.52 16.93 11.73
CA TYR A 205 -9.89 16.68 11.33
C TYR A 205 -9.97 15.40 10.51
N VAL A 206 -10.79 14.46 10.96
CA VAL A 206 -10.93 13.13 10.35
C VAL A 206 -12.32 13.02 9.75
N VAL A 207 -12.39 12.66 8.47
CA VAL A 207 -13.67 12.39 7.80
C VAL A 207 -14.28 11.11 8.38
N PRO A 208 -15.59 11.09 8.74
CA PRO A 208 -16.18 9.99 9.49
C PRO A 208 -16.43 8.71 8.68
N TYR A 209 -16.17 8.72 7.37
CA TYR A 209 -16.36 7.56 6.50
C TYR A 209 -15.04 7.14 5.82
N TYR A 210 -14.98 5.87 5.45
CA TYR A 210 -13.85 5.27 4.74
C TYR A 210 -14.05 5.33 3.23
N ILE A 211 -12.95 5.52 2.50
CA ILE A 211 -12.91 5.49 1.04
C ILE A 211 -12.96 4.02 0.59
N LEU A 212 -14.11 3.61 0.07
CA LEU A 212 -14.34 2.24 -0.40
C LEU A 212 -14.06 2.15 -1.91
N GLY A 213 -13.49 1.01 -2.34
CA GLY A 213 -13.25 0.71 -3.76
C GLY A 213 -11.80 0.38 -4.10
N PRO A 214 -11.54 -0.15 -5.32
CA PRO A 214 -10.18 -0.35 -5.83
C PRO A 214 -9.42 0.99 -5.89
N GLY A 215 -8.19 1.03 -5.37
CA GLY A 215 -7.36 2.24 -5.38
C GLY A 215 -7.82 3.35 -4.43
N GLY A 216 -8.71 3.06 -3.46
CA GLY A 216 -9.15 4.05 -2.47
C GLY A 216 -8.02 4.55 -1.54
N ASP A 217 -6.94 3.81 -1.40
CA ASP A 217 -5.70 4.19 -0.73
C ASP A 217 -4.85 5.17 -1.56
N LEU A 218 -5.09 5.18 -2.87
CA LEU A 218 -4.45 6.03 -3.86
C LEU A 218 -5.36 7.19 -4.29
N THR A 219 -6.47 7.42 -3.60
CA THR A 219 -7.36 8.54 -3.94
C THR A 219 -6.74 9.87 -3.47
N PRO A 220 -6.52 10.85 -4.37
CA PRO A 220 -6.09 12.18 -3.97
C PRO A 220 -7.22 12.88 -3.23
N ILE A 221 -6.86 13.66 -2.23
CA ILE A 221 -7.76 14.52 -1.46
C ILE A 221 -7.31 15.95 -1.69
N THR A 222 -8.24 16.84 -2.02
CA THR A 222 -7.99 18.27 -2.12
C THR A 222 -8.89 19.04 -1.16
N LEU A 223 -8.51 20.29 -0.87
CA LEU A 223 -9.25 21.17 0.02
C LEU A 223 -9.70 22.40 -0.74
N GLU A 224 -10.90 22.87 -0.40
CA GLU A 224 -11.45 24.14 -0.83
C GLU A 224 -11.97 24.89 0.39
N PHE A 225 -11.85 26.22 0.38
CA PHE A 225 -12.24 27.08 1.48
C PHE A 225 -13.23 28.12 0.98
N ARG A 226 -14.47 28.06 1.47
CA ARG A 226 -15.53 29.03 1.15
C ARG A 226 -16.60 29.02 2.24
N ASP A 227 -17.29 30.13 2.40
CA ASP A 227 -18.47 30.21 3.25
C ASP A 227 -19.62 29.42 2.60
N VAL A 228 -19.98 28.28 3.18
CA VAL A 228 -21.12 27.46 2.71
C VAL A 228 -22.32 27.54 3.64
N THR A 229 -22.12 28.06 4.86
CA THR A 229 -23.16 28.23 5.88
C THR A 229 -23.81 29.61 5.87
N ALA A 230 -23.27 30.54 5.06
CA ALA A 230 -23.66 31.94 4.96
C ALA A 230 -23.56 32.71 6.28
N ASP A 231 -22.61 32.32 7.14
CA ASP A 231 -22.38 32.94 8.45
C ASP A 231 -21.22 33.95 8.45
N GLY A 232 -20.60 34.17 7.28
CA GLY A 232 -19.46 35.06 7.09
C GLY A 232 -18.12 34.46 7.52
N LYS A 233 -18.08 33.17 7.90
CA LYS A 233 -16.86 32.43 8.18
C LYS A 233 -16.54 31.50 7.02
N VAL A 234 -15.25 31.27 6.82
CA VAL A 234 -14.79 30.38 5.76
C VAL A 234 -14.83 28.94 6.27
N ASP A 235 -15.67 28.11 5.68
CA ASP A 235 -15.77 26.69 5.96
C ASP A 235 -14.78 25.88 5.11
N MET A 236 -14.46 24.66 5.55
CA MET A 236 -13.54 23.77 4.84
C MET A 236 -14.31 22.68 4.11
N ILE A 237 -14.09 22.57 2.81
CA ILE A 237 -14.65 21.53 1.94
C ILE A 237 -13.51 20.59 1.55
N ILE A 238 -13.72 19.30 1.81
CA ILE A 238 -12.80 18.24 1.46
C ILE A 238 -13.35 17.56 0.22
N HIS A 239 -12.57 17.56 -0.87
CA HIS A 239 -12.88 16.85 -2.10
C HIS A 239 -12.06 15.56 -2.15
N ILE A 240 -12.75 14.43 -2.24
CA ILE A 240 -12.17 13.10 -2.34
C ILE A 240 -12.41 12.63 -3.77
N HIS A 241 -11.35 12.50 -4.56
CA HIS A 241 -11.46 12.20 -5.98
C HIS A 241 -11.44 10.69 -6.24
N LEU A 242 -12.58 10.01 -6.04
CA LEU A 242 -12.66 8.57 -6.36
C LEU A 242 -12.69 8.38 -7.88
N GLN A 243 -12.25 7.20 -8.35
CA GLN A 243 -12.22 6.87 -9.77
C GLN A 243 -13.61 6.93 -10.44
N SER A 244 -14.68 6.71 -9.68
CA SER A 244 -16.06 6.71 -10.19
C SER A 244 -16.76 8.07 -10.06
N GLN A 245 -16.51 8.80 -8.97
CA GLN A 245 -17.16 10.07 -8.67
C GLN A 245 -16.39 10.83 -7.59
N ASP A 246 -16.46 12.16 -7.63
CA ASP A 246 -15.95 13.00 -6.55
C ASP A 246 -16.93 12.97 -5.38
N GLN A 247 -16.40 12.78 -4.17
CA GLN A 247 -17.16 12.83 -2.92
C GLN A 247 -16.69 14.02 -2.10
N THR A 248 -17.65 14.79 -1.56
CA THR A 248 -17.33 15.97 -0.77
C THR A 248 -17.74 15.80 0.69
N PHE A 249 -16.97 16.39 1.59
CA PHE A 249 -17.33 16.51 3.00
C PHE A 249 -17.00 17.91 3.50
N VAL A 250 -17.95 18.51 4.21
CA VAL A 250 -17.82 19.87 4.72
C VAL A 250 -17.56 19.85 6.21
N PHE A 251 -16.59 20.65 6.63
CA PHE A 251 -16.30 20.98 8.02
C PHE A 251 -16.66 22.44 8.26
N VAL A 252 -17.54 22.67 9.22
CA VAL A 252 -18.05 24.01 9.53
C VAL A 252 -17.11 24.73 10.50
N ASN A 253 -16.84 25.99 10.23
CA ASN A 253 -15.98 26.84 11.03
C ASN A 253 -16.71 27.31 12.30
N ALA A 254 -16.24 26.88 13.48
CA ALA A 254 -16.81 27.31 14.77
C ALA A 254 -16.16 28.60 15.32
N GLY A 255 -15.31 29.26 14.53
CA GLY A 255 -14.57 30.48 14.83
C GLY A 255 -13.20 30.28 15.48
N THR A 256 -12.94 29.12 16.07
CA THR A 256 -11.63 28.79 16.66
C THR A 256 -11.03 27.51 16.11
N LYS A 257 -11.88 26.65 15.55
CA LYS A 257 -11.55 25.35 14.98
C LYS A 257 -12.70 24.93 14.08
N PHE A 258 -12.44 23.96 13.22
CA PHE A 258 -13.50 23.29 12.49
C PHE A 258 -14.24 22.26 13.34
N ARG A 259 -15.49 21.99 12.97
CA ARG A 259 -16.31 20.94 13.56
C ARG A 259 -17.10 20.21 12.49
N ALA A 260 -17.52 18.98 12.81
CA ALA A 260 -18.47 18.27 11.97
C ALA A 260 -19.77 19.09 11.82
N PRO A 261 -20.41 19.04 10.64
CA PRO A 261 -21.68 19.69 10.41
C PRO A 261 -22.77 19.02 11.27
N ASN A 262 -23.69 19.83 11.77
CA ASN A 262 -24.82 19.39 12.56
C ASN A 262 -26.14 19.64 11.80
N ALA A 263 -27.25 19.09 12.29
CA ALA A 263 -28.55 19.19 11.61
C ALA A 263 -29.12 20.63 11.50
N LYS A 264 -28.54 21.61 12.20
CA LYS A 264 -28.93 23.02 12.14
C LYS A 264 -28.13 23.80 11.10
N ASP A 265 -27.01 23.24 10.62
CA ASP A 265 -26.18 23.90 9.63
C ASP A 265 -26.79 23.66 8.24
N ILE A 266 -27.14 24.75 7.54
CA ILE A 266 -27.61 24.68 6.16
C ILE A 266 -26.38 24.85 5.28
N ILE A 267 -26.02 23.80 4.54
CA ILE A 267 -24.82 23.77 3.71
C ILE A 267 -25.22 23.99 2.25
N HIS A 268 -24.65 25.03 1.64
CA HIS A 268 -24.80 25.32 0.22
C HIS A 268 -23.50 25.00 -0.54
N LEU A 269 -23.47 23.88 -1.26
CA LEU A 269 -22.37 23.46 -2.13
C LEU A 269 -22.53 24.02 -3.55
#